data_AF-A0A178B4Q7-F1
#
_entry.id   AF-A0A178B4Q7-F1
#
_cell.length_a   1.000
_cell.length_b   1.000
_cell.length_c   1.000
_cell.angle_alpha   90.00
_cell.angle_beta   90.00
_cell.angle_gamma   90.00
#
_symmetry.space_group_name_H-M   'P 1'
#
loop_
_entity.id
_entity.type
_entity.pdbx_description
1 polymer ?
#
loop_
_entity_poly.entity_id
_entity_poly.type
_entity_poly.pdbx_seq_one_letter_code
_entity_poly.pdbx_strand_id
1 'polypeptide(L)'
;MPTLNSTIFHAYAYGTAFWYGLRGLCRIYDPVMVVGWFRPPSQANLAPNDLELYNVRNDGWCLVTLALILISFTNAVPAAGTSKASGALPYAKAVVAATVFHHVTTGIGAYQHYRLDTHYNTSMAIGVWGNVWLTLTGAITLASLLSQAGERDVNEIAKKVR
;
A
#
# COMPACT_ATOMS: atom_id res chain seq x y z
N MET A 1 -25.49 -3.94 7.90
CA MET A 1 -24.45 -4.02 8.94
C MET A 1 -23.14 -4.42 8.29
N PRO A 2 -21.96 -4.04 8.82
CA PRO A 2 -20.68 -4.38 8.18
C PRO A 2 -20.44 -5.89 8.24
N THR A 3 -20.16 -6.48 7.08
CA THR A 3 -19.70 -7.87 6.96
C THR A 3 -18.23 -7.95 7.35
N LEU A 4 -17.76 -9.15 7.73
CA LEU A 4 -16.34 -9.39 7.99
C LEU A 4 -15.48 -9.00 6.78
N ASN A 5 -15.93 -9.33 5.57
CA ASN A 5 -15.28 -8.96 4.31
C ASN A 5 -15.12 -7.44 4.14
N SER A 6 -16.18 -6.67 4.40
CA SER A 6 -16.12 -5.20 4.31
C SER A 6 -15.14 -4.63 5.34
N THR A 7 -15.17 -5.12 6.58
CA THR A 7 -14.26 -4.65 7.63
C THR A 7 -12.79 -4.96 7.33
N ILE A 8 -12.48 -6.19 6.93
CA ILE A 8 -11.09 -6.59 6.60
C ILE A 8 -10.60 -5.83 5.37
N PHE A 9 -11.43 -5.70 4.33
CA PHE A 9 -11.08 -4.92 3.15
C PHE A 9 -10.77 -3.46 3.50
N HIS A 10 -11.62 -2.79 4.30
CA HIS A 10 -11.37 -1.40 4.69
C HIS A 10 -10.06 -1.25 5.48
N ALA A 11 -9.78 -2.15 6.43
CA ALA A 11 -8.54 -2.11 7.19
C ALA A 11 -7.31 -2.22 6.28
N TYR A 12 -7.33 -3.19 5.35
CA TYR A 12 -6.26 -3.37 4.37
C TYR A 12 -6.13 -2.18 3.41
N ALA A 13 -7.25 -1.67 2.90
CA ALA A 13 -7.30 -0.54 1.99
C ALA A 13 -6.73 0.73 2.64
N TYR A 14 -7.12 1.04 3.87
CA TYR A 14 -6.58 2.20 4.60
C TYR A 14 -5.10 2.03 4.93
N GLY A 15 -4.66 0.84 5.37
CA GLY A 15 -3.25 0.58 5.63
C GLY A 15 -2.38 0.72 4.37
N THR A 16 -2.86 0.20 3.25
CA THR A 16 -2.18 0.32 1.96
C THR A 16 -2.18 1.76 1.44
N ALA A 17 -3.29 2.48 1.57
CA ALA A 17 -3.39 3.89 1.18
C ALA A 17 -2.47 4.76 2.05
N PHE A 18 -2.40 4.50 3.36
CA PHE A 18 -1.45 5.15 4.26
C PHE A 18 -0.01 4.91 3.82
N TRP A 19 0.35 3.66 3.49
CA TRP A 19 1.70 3.34 3.03
C TRP A 19 2.07 4.04 1.72
N TYR A 20 1.16 4.04 0.74
CA TYR A 20 1.33 4.77 -0.51
C TYR A 20 1.43 6.28 -0.27
N GLY A 21 0.57 6.85 0.58
CA GLY A 21 0.61 8.25 0.96
C GLY A 21 1.93 8.63 1.61
N LEU A 22 2.38 7.89 2.63
CA LEU A 22 3.66 8.12 3.30
C LEU A 22 4.83 8.09 2.32
N ARG A 23 4.94 7.02 1.53
CA ARG A 23 6.02 6.88 0.54
C ARG A 23 5.96 7.94 -0.55
N GLY A 24 4.77 8.26 -1.03
CA GLY A 24 4.54 9.23 -2.10
C GLY A 24 4.85 10.65 -1.65
N LEU A 25 4.36 11.04 -0.47
CA LEU A 25 4.61 12.36 0.09
C LEU A 25 6.08 12.59 0.43
N CYS A 26 6.81 11.60 0.95
CA CYS A 26 8.25 11.73 1.14
C CYS A 26 8.99 12.05 -0.17
N ARG A 27 8.61 11.43 -1.29
CA ARG A 27 9.20 11.67 -2.62
C ARG A 27 8.87 13.04 -3.18
N ILE A 28 7.68 13.57 -2.87
CA ILE A 28 7.25 14.89 -3.33
C ILE A 28 7.93 15.99 -2.49
N TYR A 29 7.92 15.82 -1.17
CA TYR A 29 8.44 16.81 -0.22
C TYR A 29 9.96 16.96 -0.32
N ASP A 30 10.69 15.84 -0.29
CA ASP A 30 12.15 15.85 -0.36
C ASP A 30 12.67 14.76 -1.33
N PRO A 31 12.59 15.01 -2.65
CA PRO A 31 13.09 14.07 -3.65
C PRO A 31 14.61 13.88 -3.58
N VAL A 32 15.37 14.88 -3.11
CA VAL A 32 16.84 14.83 -3.03
C VAL A 32 17.26 13.78 -2.01
N MET A 33 16.65 13.80 -0.82
CA MET A 33 16.88 12.78 0.20
C MET A 33 16.52 11.38 -0.33
N VAL A 34 15.39 11.25 -1.04
CA VAL A 34 14.97 9.94 -1.57
C VAL A 34 15.95 9.42 -2.63
N VAL A 35 16.44 10.27 -3.55
CA VAL A 35 17.51 9.88 -4.47
C VAL A 35 18.74 9.39 -3.69
N GLY A 36 19.10 10.08 -2.62
CA GLY A 36 20.19 9.69 -1.72
C GLY A 36 20.02 8.28 -1.13
N TRP A 37 18.80 7.85 -0.80
CA TRP A 37 18.56 6.50 -0.27
C TRP A 37 18.83 5.38 -1.28
N PHE A 38 18.65 5.63 -2.58
CA PHE A 38 18.80 4.63 -3.64
C PHE A 38 20.16 4.70 -4.34
N ARG A 39 20.94 5.74 -4.07
CA ARG A 39 22.21 6.00 -4.74
C ARG A 39 23.30 5.05 -4.24
N PRO A 40 24.07 4.41 -5.14
CA PRO A 40 25.19 3.59 -4.74
C PRO A 40 26.32 4.43 -4.13
N PRO A 41 27.16 3.86 -3.25
CA PRO A 41 28.27 4.60 -2.63
C PRO A 41 29.24 5.23 -3.62
N SER A 42 29.47 4.58 -4.77
CA SER A 42 30.34 5.09 -5.84
C SER A 42 29.82 6.38 -6.50
N GLN A 43 28.56 6.75 -6.25
CA GLN A 43 27.93 7.95 -6.79
C GLN A 43 27.49 8.92 -5.69
N ALA A 44 27.74 8.63 -4.40
CA ALA A 44 27.23 9.39 -3.27
C ALA A 44 27.66 10.87 -3.25
N ASN A 45 28.78 11.19 -3.90
CA ASN A 45 29.33 12.54 -4.03
C ASN A 45 28.73 13.34 -5.21
N LEU A 46 27.97 12.70 -6.09
CA LEU A 46 27.30 13.38 -7.20
C LEU A 46 26.07 14.12 -6.67
N ALA A 47 25.69 15.23 -7.32
CA ALA A 47 24.39 15.84 -7.11
C ALA A 47 23.29 15.01 -7.82
N PRO A 48 22.04 15.01 -7.35
CA PRO A 48 20.91 14.51 -8.13
C PRO A 48 20.73 15.31 -9.41
N ASN A 49 20.50 14.62 -10.53
CA ASN A 49 20.20 15.26 -11.81
C ASN A 49 18.68 15.43 -12.03
N ASP A 50 18.30 16.23 -13.02
CA ASP A 50 16.90 16.56 -13.31
C ASP A 50 16.03 15.33 -13.60
N LEU A 51 16.60 14.30 -14.25
CA LEU A 51 15.88 13.07 -14.56
C LEU A 51 15.56 12.25 -13.31
N GLU A 52 16.51 12.15 -12.38
CA GLU A 52 16.30 11.48 -11.08
C GLU A 52 15.22 12.21 -10.27
N LEU A 53 15.31 13.53 -10.19
CA LEU A 53 14.35 14.36 -9.46
C LEU A 53 12.96 14.27 -10.08
N TYR A 54 12.86 14.29 -11.42
CA TYR A 54 11.61 14.12 -12.14
C TYR A 54 10.98 12.76 -11.85
N ASN A 55 11.75 11.66 -11.99
CA ASN A 55 11.23 10.32 -11.78
C ASN A 55 10.77 10.09 -10.34
N VAL A 56 11.54 10.56 -9.35
CA VAL A 56 11.17 10.44 -7.93
C VAL A 56 9.90 11.21 -7.63
N ARG A 57 9.77 12.47 -8.09
CA ARG A 57 8.55 13.27 -7.89
C ARG A 57 7.34 12.64 -8.60
N ASN A 58 7.52 12.17 -9.84
CA ASN A 58 6.45 11.56 -10.60
C ASN A 58 5.97 10.25 -9.95
N ASP A 59 6.89 9.37 -9.54
CA ASP A 59 6.58 8.18 -8.73
C ASP A 59 5.83 8.55 -7.44
N GLY A 60 6.25 9.65 -6.80
CA GLY A 60 5.57 10.21 -5.63
C GLY A 60 4.09 10.54 -5.89
N TRP A 61 3.80 11.24 -6.99
CA TRP A 61 2.42 11.55 -7.38
C TRP A 61 1.63 10.31 -7.79
N CYS A 62 2.25 9.35 -8.51
CA CYS A 62 1.61 8.07 -8.82
C CYS A 62 1.15 7.35 -7.55
N LEU A 63 1.99 7.28 -6.51
CA LEU A 63 1.63 6.66 -5.23
C LEU A 63 0.50 7.41 -4.51
N VAL A 64 0.53 8.74 -4.49
CA VAL A 64 -0.56 9.55 -3.91
C VAL A 64 -1.88 9.29 -4.65
N THR A 65 -1.86 9.26 -5.98
CA THR A 65 -3.05 8.94 -6.78
C THR A 65 -3.57 7.53 -6.49
N LEU A 66 -2.69 6.52 -6.38
CA LEU A 66 -3.09 5.16 -6.00
C LEU A 66 -3.72 5.12 -4.60
N ALA A 67 -3.20 5.89 -3.64
CA ALA A 67 -3.80 6.01 -2.32
C ALA A 67 -5.22 6.58 -2.38
N LEU A 68 -5.43 7.65 -3.16
CA LEU A 68 -6.75 8.27 -3.34
C LEU A 68 -7.74 7.34 -4.05
N ILE A 69 -7.30 6.62 -5.08
CA ILE A 69 -8.12 5.60 -5.76
C ILE A 69 -8.56 4.52 -4.77
N LEU A 70 -7.64 4.06 -3.92
CA LEU A 70 -7.94 3.01 -2.94
C LEU A 70 -8.95 3.47 -1.88
N ILE A 71 -8.84 4.72 -1.41
CA ILE A 71 -9.82 5.33 -0.50
C ILE A 71 -11.19 5.47 -1.19
N SER A 72 -11.23 5.80 -2.48
CA SER A 72 -12.49 5.86 -3.23
C SER A 72 -13.20 4.51 -3.28
N PHE A 73 -12.46 3.39 -3.32
CA PHE A 73 -13.06 2.05 -3.27
C PHE A 73 -13.64 1.67 -1.90
N THR A 74 -13.31 2.38 -0.82
CA THR A 74 -13.89 2.11 0.51
C THR A 74 -15.22 2.82 0.74
N ASN A 75 -15.70 3.63 -0.22
CA ASN A 75 -16.85 4.54 -0.05
C ASN A 75 -16.70 5.49 1.16
N ALA A 76 -15.47 5.75 1.64
CA ALA A 76 -15.22 6.69 2.72
C ALA A 76 -15.57 8.14 2.34
N VAL A 77 -15.41 8.47 1.05
CA VAL A 77 -15.87 9.73 0.46
C VAL A 77 -17.13 9.41 -0.33
N PRO A 78 -18.34 9.79 0.14
CA PRO A 78 -19.57 9.49 -0.59
C PRO A 78 -19.58 10.26 -1.91
N ALA A 79 -19.45 9.56 -3.03
CA ALA A 79 -19.74 10.14 -4.33
C ALA A 79 -21.26 10.28 -4.48
N ALA A 80 -21.75 11.43 -4.95
CA ALA A 80 -23.17 11.67 -5.16
C ALA A 80 -23.80 10.53 -5.98
N GLY A 81 -24.86 9.90 -5.44
CA GLY A 81 -25.56 8.80 -6.09
C GLY A 81 -25.09 7.38 -5.73
N THR A 82 -24.02 7.22 -4.94
CA THR A 82 -23.61 5.88 -4.47
C THR A 82 -24.40 5.47 -3.22
N SER A 83 -25.24 4.45 -3.35
CA SER A 83 -25.99 3.89 -2.21
C SER A 83 -25.01 3.21 -1.25
N LYS A 84 -25.13 3.44 0.06
CA LYS A 84 -24.37 2.76 1.15
C LYS A 84 -24.58 1.23 1.22
N ALA A 85 -25.22 0.64 0.22
CA ALA A 85 -25.82 -0.68 0.25
C ALA A 85 -25.16 -1.61 -0.77
N SER A 86 -23.99 -2.17 -0.42
CA SER A 86 -23.75 -3.61 -0.61
C SER A 86 -22.50 -4.01 0.18
N GLY A 87 -22.64 -5.05 1.00
CA GLY A 87 -21.58 -5.57 1.89
C GLY A 87 -20.44 -6.31 1.17
N ALA A 88 -20.48 -6.38 -0.17
CA ALA A 88 -19.45 -6.98 -1.00
C ALA A 88 -19.04 -5.97 -2.07
N LEU A 89 -17.88 -5.34 -1.89
CA LEU A 89 -17.33 -4.42 -2.87
C LEU A 89 -16.94 -5.25 -4.12
N PRO A 90 -17.60 -5.07 -5.27
CA PRO A 90 -17.43 -5.95 -6.44
C PRO A 90 -15.99 -5.97 -6.95
N TYR A 91 -15.23 -4.92 -6.67
CA TYR A 91 -13.83 -4.76 -7.08
C TYR A 91 -12.81 -5.17 -6.01
N ALA A 92 -13.23 -5.48 -4.77
CA ALA A 92 -12.29 -5.68 -3.66
C ALA A 92 -11.25 -6.76 -3.93
N LYS A 93 -11.65 -7.89 -4.53
CA LYS A 93 -10.73 -8.99 -4.89
C LYS A 93 -9.65 -8.53 -5.85
N ALA A 94 -10.05 -7.85 -6.92
CA ALA A 94 -9.13 -7.37 -7.95
C ALA A 94 -8.19 -6.29 -7.41
N VAL A 95 -8.74 -5.34 -6.64
CA VAL A 95 -7.96 -4.27 -6.01
C VAL A 95 -6.92 -4.84 -5.06
N VAL A 96 -7.31 -5.77 -4.17
CA VAL A 96 -6.38 -6.41 -3.23
C VAL A 96 -5.31 -7.21 -3.97
N ALA A 97 -5.67 -7.97 -5.01
CA ALA A 97 -4.70 -8.72 -5.80
C ALA A 97 -3.69 -7.79 -6.48
N ALA A 98 -4.16 -6.67 -7.06
CA ALA A 98 -3.30 -5.69 -7.73
C ALA A 98 -2.36 -4.99 -6.75
N THR A 99 -2.83 -4.61 -5.56
CA THR A 99 -1.98 -3.98 -4.54
C THR A 99 -0.99 -4.97 -3.94
N VAL A 100 -1.38 -6.24 -3.72
CA VAL A 100 -0.45 -7.31 -3.32
C VAL A 100 0.66 -7.46 -4.36
N PHE A 101 0.32 -7.54 -5.65
CA PHE A 101 1.31 -7.59 -6.72
C PHE A 101 2.28 -6.39 -6.65
N HIS A 102 1.76 -5.19 -6.46
CA HIS A 102 2.57 -3.98 -6.32
C HIS A 102 3.48 -4.00 -5.07
N HIS A 103 3.00 -4.51 -3.93
CA HIS A 103 3.83 -4.67 -2.74
C HIS A 103 4.96 -5.68 -2.95
N VAL A 104 4.68 -6.80 -3.63
CA VAL A 104 5.70 -7.79 -3.98
C VAL A 104 6.77 -7.17 -4.88
N THR A 105 6.38 -6.53 -5.98
CA THR A 105 7.35 -5.98 -6.94
C THR A 105 8.17 -4.82 -6.35
N THR A 106 7.53 -3.91 -5.60
CA THR A 106 8.28 -2.83 -4.93
C THR A 106 9.09 -3.33 -3.74
N GLY A 107 8.68 -4.42 -3.08
CA GLY A 107 9.45 -5.12 -2.06
C GLY A 107 10.72 -5.76 -2.62
N ILE A 108 10.64 -6.39 -3.81
CA ILE A 108 11.81 -6.92 -4.52
C ILE A 108 12.80 -5.79 -4.84
N GLY A 109 12.29 -4.65 -5.35
CA GLY A 109 13.13 -3.48 -5.62
C GLY A 109 13.84 -2.95 -4.36
N ALA A 110 13.13 -2.82 -3.24
CA ALA A 110 13.74 -2.42 -1.97
C ALA A 110 14.76 -3.46 -1.45
N TYR A 111 14.47 -4.75 -1.65
CA TYR A 111 15.35 -5.83 -1.20
C TYR A 111 16.69 -5.84 -1.94
N GLN A 112 16.71 -5.47 -3.23
CA GLN A 112 17.93 -5.38 -4.03
C GLN A 112 18.95 -4.40 -3.43
N HIS A 113 18.49 -3.29 -2.83
CA HIS A 113 19.34 -2.35 -2.09
C HIS A 113 19.60 -2.82 -0.66
N TYR A 114 18.56 -3.28 0.04
CA TYR A 114 18.65 -3.73 1.43
C TYR A 114 19.71 -4.82 1.66
N ARG A 115 19.82 -5.79 0.75
CA ARG A 115 20.73 -6.94 0.91
C ARG A 115 22.21 -6.62 0.73
N LEU A 116 22.53 -5.42 0.24
CA LEU A 116 23.91 -4.99 0.02
C LEU A 116 24.32 -4.14 1.21
N ASP A 117 25.31 -4.59 1.98
CA ASP A 117 25.79 -3.85 3.17
C ASP A 117 26.18 -2.41 2.84
N THR A 118 26.71 -2.20 1.64
CA THR A 118 27.11 -0.89 1.12
C THR A 118 25.96 0.04 0.76
N HIS A 119 24.73 -0.48 0.57
CA HIS A 119 23.55 0.29 0.18
C HIS A 119 22.45 0.26 1.26
N TYR A 120 22.67 -0.48 2.35
CA TYR A 120 21.74 -0.58 3.43
C TYR A 120 21.52 0.78 4.11
N ASN A 121 20.26 1.12 4.34
CA ASN A 121 19.84 2.20 5.22
C ASN A 121 18.47 1.87 5.83
N THR A 122 18.11 2.59 6.89
CA THR A 122 16.83 2.39 7.60
C THR A 122 15.62 2.51 6.67
N SER A 123 15.66 3.40 5.68
CA SER A 123 14.58 3.56 4.71
C SER A 123 14.40 2.33 3.83
N MET A 124 15.49 1.67 3.43
CA MET A 124 15.42 0.38 2.70
C MET A 124 14.85 -0.74 3.58
N ALA A 125 15.26 -0.81 4.85
CA ALA A 125 14.70 -1.78 5.80
C ALA A 125 13.19 -1.58 5.99
N ILE A 126 12.75 -0.34 6.21
CA ILE A 126 11.33 0.02 6.28
C ILE A 126 10.62 -0.35 4.97
N GLY A 127 11.24 -0.06 3.82
CA GLY A 127 10.71 -0.41 2.51
C GLY A 127 10.49 -1.91 2.32
N VAL A 128 11.45 -2.75 2.71
CA VAL A 128 11.33 -4.22 2.62
C VAL A 128 10.24 -4.72 3.57
N TRP A 129 10.35 -4.44 4.86
CA TRP A 129 9.47 -5.02 5.86
C TRP A 129 8.04 -4.48 5.78
N GLY A 130 7.87 -3.21 5.39
CA GLY A 130 6.55 -2.62 5.10
C GLY A 130 5.86 -3.34 3.94
N ASN A 131 6.58 -3.64 2.85
CA ASN A 131 6.02 -4.40 1.73
C ASN A 131 5.75 -5.88 2.07
N VAL A 132 6.60 -6.52 2.89
CA VAL A 132 6.34 -7.88 3.40
C VAL A 132 5.04 -7.89 4.21
N TRP A 133 4.88 -6.97 5.16
CA TRP A 133 3.67 -6.86 5.97
C TRP A 133 2.42 -6.66 5.12
N LEU A 134 2.46 -5.76 4.15
CA LEU A 134 1.33 -5.47 3.26
C LEU A 134 1.03 -6.60 2.27
N THR A 135 2.04 -7.37 1.87
CA THR A 135 1.86 -8.59 1.08
C THR A 135 1.13 -9.65 1.91
N LEU A 136 1.58 -9.90 3.15
CA LEU A 136 0.97 -10.90 4.04
C LEU A 136 -0.47 -10.53 4.41
N THR A 137 -0.71 -9.29 4.84
CA THR A 137 -2.06 -8.81 5.18
C THR A 137 -2.97 -8.73 3.97
N GLY A 138 -2.44 -8.44 2.77
CA GLY A 138 -3.17 -8.50 1.52
C GLY A 138 -3.54 -9.92 1.12
N ALA A 139 -2.64 -10.90 1.29
CA ALA A 139 -2.94 -12.31 1.06
C ALA A 139 -4.02 -12.83 2.01
N ILE A 140 -3.97 -12.46 3.30
CA ILE A 140 -5.01 -12.79 4.29
C ILE A 140 -6.35 -12.15 3.89
N THR A 141 -6.34 -10.88 3.50
CA THR A 141 -7.53 -10.17 3.01
C THR A 141 -8.12 -10.86 1.80
N LEU A 142 -7.30 -11.21 0.81
CA LEU A 142 -7.74 -11.89 -0.41
C LEU A 142 -8.33 -13.27 -0.10
N ALA A 143 -7.69 -14.05 0.78
CA ALA A 143 -8.20 -15.34 1.22
C ALA A 143 -9.57 -15.20 1.92
N SER A 144 -9.75 -14.17 2.77
CA SER A 144 -11.05 -13.89 3.39
C SER A 144 -12.11 -13.56 2.35
N LEU A 145 -11.79 -12.69 1.38
CA LEU A 145 -12.73 -12.28 0.32
C LEU A 145 -13.12 -13.44 -0.61
N LEU A 146 -12.24 -14.43 -0.78
CA LEU A 146 -12.52 -15.65 -1.55
C LEU A 146 -13.32 -16.68 -0.75
N SER A 147 -13.37 -16.56 0.58
CA SER A 147 -14.09 -17.47 1.46
C SER A 147 -15.55 -17.05 1.67
N GLN A 148 -16.46 -18.04 1.70
CA GLN A 148 -17.87 -17.81 2.05
C GLN A 148 -18.05 -17.40 3.52
N ALA A 149 -17.06 -17.67 4.38
CA ALA A 149 -17.10 -17.32 5.80
C ALA A 149 -17.00 -15.80 6.06
N GLY A 150 -16.62 -15.01 5.05
CA GLY A 150 -16.44 -13.56 5.12
C GLY A 150 -17.74 -12.75 5.01
N GLU A 151 -18.85 -13.36 4.59
CA GLU A 151 -20.16 -12.70 4.48
C GLU A 151 -20.90 -12.61 5.83
N ARG A 152 -20.35 -13.23 6.88
CA ARG A 152 -20.92 -13.21 8.24
C ARG A 152 -20.91 -11.81 8.82
N ASP A 153 -21.94 -11.51 9.62
CA ASP A 153 -22.04 -10.26 10.38
C ASP A 153 -20.96 -10.21 11.47
N VAL A 154 -20.28 -9.07 11.57
CA VAL A 154 -19.17 -8.89 12.54
C VAL A 154 -19.67 -8.98 13.99
N ASN A 155 -20.90 -8.55 14.29
CA ASN A 155 -21.44 -8.58 15.64
C ASN A 155 -21.76 -10.01 16.09
N GLU A 156 -22.17 -10.89 15.17
CA GLU A 156 -22.37 -12.30 15.48
C GLU A 156 -21.06 -13.02 15.80
N ILE A 157 -19.98 -12.66 15.10
CA ILE A 157 -18.64 -13.19 15.38
C ILE A 157 -18.14 -12.68 16.73
N ALA A 158 -18.24 -11.37 16.98
CA ALA A 158 -17.77 -10.74 18.21
C ALA A 158 -18.44 -11.32 19.47
N LYS A 159 -19.73 -11.68 19.38
CA LYS A 159 -20.47 -12.33 20.47
C LYS A 159 -19.98 -13.74 20.81
N LYS A 160 -19.36 -14.46 19.88
CA LYS A 160 -18.84 -15.83 20.10
C LYS A 160 -17.45 -15.86 20.73
N VAL A 161 -16.76 -14.72 20.76
CA VAL A 161 -15.39 -14.57 21.29
C VAL A 161 -15.37 -13.98 22.70
N ARG A 162 -16.51 -13.41 23.15
CA ARG A 162 -16.74 -13.02 24.54
C ARG A 162 -17.23 -14.20 25.37
#